data_AF-A0A1W1C1K3-F1
#
_entry.id   AF-A0A1W1C1K3-F1
#
_cell.length_a   1.000
_cell.length_b   1.000
_cell.length_c   1.000
_cell.angle_alpha   90.00
_cell.angle_beta   90.00
_cell.angle_gamma   90.00
#
_symmetry.space_group_name_H-M   'P 1'
#
loop_
_entity.id
_entity.type
_entity.pdbx_description
1 polymer ?
#
loop_
_entity_poly.entity_id
_entity_poly.type
_entity_poly.pdbx_seq_one_letter_code
_entity_poly.pdbx_strand_id
1 'polypeptide(L)' 'MNSQKIIEEKKNGDLILSFMVTQIVEIEDMILKWIPYIRVVSPLSLKDTIKDRLLSYIKT' A
#
# COMPACT_ATOMS: atom_id res chain seq x y z
N MET A 1 8.67 19.36 -1.40
CA MET A 1 8.86 18.33 -0.35
C MET A 1 8.23 17.05 -0.89
N ASN A 2 9.02 16.05 -1.24
CA ASN A 2 8.50 14.79 -1.78
C ASN A 2 8.22 13.86 -0.61
N SER A 3 6.94 13.63 -0.30
CA SER A 3 6.50 12.66 0.71
C SER A 3 6.80 11.21 0.30
N GLN A 4 7.12 10.99 -0.96
CA GLN A 4 7.49 9.70 -1.54
C GLN A 4 9.00 9.57 -1.74
N LYS A 5 9.54 8.41 -1.39
CA LYS A 5 10.92 8.01 -1.62
C LYS A 5 10.98 6.65 -2.30
N ILE A 6 11.74 6.53 -3.39
CA ILE A 6 12.07 5.23 -3.99
C ILE A 6 13.17 4.61 -3.13
N ILE A 7 12.90 3.43 -2.58
CA ILE A 7 13.83 2.67 -1.73
C ILE A 7 14.66 1.71 -2.58
N GLU A 8 14.01 1.03 -3.52
CA GLU A 8 14.65 0.03 -4.38
C GLU A 8 13.89 -0.07 -5.70
N GLU A 9 14.64 -0.20 -6.79
CA GLU A 9 14.12 -0.69 -8.07
C GLU A 9 14.63 -2.12 -8.25
N LYS A 10 13.69 -3.05 -8.34
CA LYS A 10 14.00 -4.47 -8.47
C LYS A 10 14.35 -4.81 -9.90
N LYS A 11 15.11 -5.88 -10.08
CA LYS A 11 15.51 -6.39 -11.41
C LYS A 11 14.32 -6.74 -12.33
N ASN A 12 13.15 -7.01 -11.77
CA ASN A 12 11.93 -7.31 -12.51
C ASN A 12 11.11 -6.05 -12.88
N GLY A 13 11.60 -4.84 -12.54
CA GLY A 13 10.92 -3.57 -12.78
C GLY A 13 9.98 -3.11 -11.66
N ASP A 14 9.80 -3.91 -10.60
CA ASP A 14 9.01 -3.49 -9.44
C ASP A 14 9.73 -2.40 -8.64
N LEU A 15 8.97 -1.45 -8.08
CA LEU A 15 9.50 -0.43 -7.18
C LEU A 15 9.09 -0.69 -5.73
N ILE A 16 10.05 -0.59 -4.81
CA ILE A 16 9.76 -0.43 -3.38
C ILE A 16 9.75 1.07 -3.09
N LEU A 17 8.59 1.55 -2.65
CA LEU A 17 8.37 2.95 -2.30
C LEU A 17 8.13 3.08 -0.80
N SER A 18 8.60 4.18 -0.23
CA SER A 18 8.29 4.61 1.13
C SER A 18 7.56 5.95 1.07
N PHE A 19 6.49 6.07 1.85
CA PHE A 19 5.67 7.27 1.91
C PHE A 19 5.62 7.78 3.35
N MET A 20 5.79 9.10 3.50
CA MET A 20 5.47 9.83 4.72
C MET A 20 4.13 10.51 4.52
N VAL A 21 3.11 10.04 5.23
CA VAL A 21 1.74 10.55 5.14
C VAL A 21 1.30 11.13 6.49
N THR A 22 0.40 12.10 6.47
CA THR A 22 -0.18 12.67 7.70
C THR A 22 -1.21 11.72 8.30
N GLN A 23 -2.02 11.06 7.46
CA GLN A 23 -3.05 10.14 7.89
C GLN A 23 -3.02 8.85 7.06
N ILE A 24 -3.24 7.72 7.72
CA ILE A 24 -3.20 6.39 7.08
C ILE A 24 -4.35 6.23 6.07
N VAL A 25 -5.51 6.82 6.32
CA VAL A 25 -6.68 6.72 5.42
C VAL A 25 -6.40 7.21 4.01
N GLU A 26 -5.52 8.22 3.86
CA GLU A 26 -5.14 8.77 2.55
C GLU A 26 -4.43 7.73 1.69
N ILE A 27 -3.57 6.90 2.29
CA ILE A 27 -2.83 5.85 1.58
C ILE A 27 -3.67 4.58 1.41
N GLU A 28 -4.58 4.28 2.35
CA GLU A 28 -5.47 3.11 2.26
C GLU A 28 -6.32 3.13 0.98
N ASP A 29 -6.99 4.24 0.69
CA ASP A 29 -7.83 4.38 -0.50
C ASP A 29 -7.01 4.26 -1.79
N MET A 30 -5.78 4.77 -1.78
CA MET A 30 -4.85 4.62 -2.90
C MET A 30 -4.45 3.15 -3.09
N ILE A 31 -4.07 2.45 -2.03
CA ILE A 31 -3.68 1.04 -2.11
C ILE A 31 -4.83 0.20 -2.68
N LEU A 32 -6.04 0.39 -2.16
CA LEU A 32 -7.21 -0.39 -2.58
C LEU A 32 -7.54 -0.22 -4.06
N LYS A 33 -7.46 1.02 -4.59
CA LYS A 33 -7.76 1.32 -6.00
C LYS A 33 -6.78 0.68 -7.00
N TRP A 34 -5.59 0.31 -6.55
CA TRP A 34 -4.50 -0.16 -7.40
C TRP A 34 -4.17 -1.64 -7.19
N ILE A 35 -4.98 -2.39 -6.45
CA ILE A 35 -4.87 -3.84 -6.36
C ILE A 35 -5.22 -4.47 -7.73
N PRO A 36 -4.46 -5.46 -8.21
CA PRO A 36 -3.41 -6.23 -7.50
C PRO A 36 -1.96 -5.71 -7.73
N TYR A 37 -1.78 -4.55 -8.36
CA TYR A 37 -0.46 -4.04 -8.75
C TYR A 37 0.34 -3.46 -7.58
N ILE A 38 -0.32 -3.08 -6.50
CA ILE A 38 0.31 -2.57 -5.27
C ILE A 38 0.08 -3.56 -4.12
N ARG A 39 1.10 -3.72 -3.27
CA ARG A 39 1.00 -4.45 -2.01
C ARG A 39 1.73 -3.72 -0.88
N VAL A 40 1.18 -3.77 0.32
CA VAL A 40 1.82 -3.22 1.52
C VAL A 40 2.93 -4.16 1.98
N VAL A 41 4.16 -3.64 2.05
CA VAL A 41 5.31 -4.35 2.62
C VAL A 41 5.38 -4.12 4.13
N SER A 42 5.18 -2.88 4.56
CA SER A 42 5.19 -2.44 5.96
C SER A 42 4.41 -1.13 6.13
N PRO A 43 3.94 -0.79 7.35
CA PRO A 43 3.92 -1.64 8.54
C PRO A 43 2.92 -2.79 8.43
N LEU A 44 3.09 -3.82 9.27
CA LEU A 44 2.22 -5.00 9.27
C LEU A 44 0.76 -4.64 9.58
N SER A 45 0.52 -3.68 10.48
CA SER A 45 -0.82 -3.20 10.82
C SER A 45 -1.61 -2.72 9.60
N LEU A 46 -0.99 -1.91 8.73
CA LEU A 46 -1.64 -1.43 7.50
C LEU A 46 -1.93 -2.59 6.54
N LYS A 47 -1.01 -3.55 6.43
CA LYS A 47 -1.20 -4.74 5.61
C LYS A 47 -2.42 -5.56 6.07
N ASP A 48 -2.58 -5.73 7.38
CA ASP A 48 -3.72 -6.44 7.97
C ASP A 48 -5.03 -5.67 7.74
N THR A 49 -5.05 -4.35 7.94
CA THR A 49 -6.23 -3.51 7.64
C THR A 49 -6.68 -3.64 6.19
N ILE A 50 -5.74 -3.58 5.23
CA ILE A 50 -6.07 -3.73 3.81
C ILE A 50 -6.63 -5.12 3.52
N LYS A 51 -6.06 -6.17 4.13
CA LYS A 51 -6.56 -7.55 3.99
C LYS A 51 -7.98 -7.68 4.52
N ASP A 52 -8.28 -7.13 5.70
CA ASP A 52 -9.61 -7.20 6.30
C ASP A 52 -10.66 -6.46 5.46
N ARG A 53 -10.30 -5.30 4.89
CA ARG A 53 -11.16 -4.58 3.93
C ARG A 53 -11.40 -5.38 2.64
N LEU A 54 -10.39 -6.05 2.11
CA LEU A 54 -10.59 -6.88 0.92
C LEU A 54 -11.50 -8.07 1.20
N LEU A 55 -11.34 -8.70 2.37
CA LEU A 55 -12.21 -9.80 2.79
C LEU A 55 -13.65 -9.35 3.03
N SER A 56 -13.89 -8.12 3.46
CA SER A 56 -15.27 -7.61 3.60
C SER A 56 -15.98 -7.47 2.26
N TYR A 57 -15.27 -7.14 1.17
CA TYR A 57 -15.86 -7.10 -0.17
C TYR A 57 -16.23 -8.48 -0.71
N ILE A 58 -15.52 -9.54 -0.30
CA ILE A 58 -15.74 -10.92 -0.76
C ILE A 58 -16.82 -11.63 0.07
N LYS A 59 -17.05 -11.20 1.31
CA LYS A 59 -18.10 -11.75 2.19
C LYS A 59 -19.51 -11.24 1.85
N THR A 60 -19.67 -10.52 0.74
CA THR A 60 -20.96 -10.08 0.20
C THR A 60 -21.36 -10.99 -0.95
#